data_AF-A0A2K1EGB8-F1
#
_entry.id   AF-A0A2K1EGB8-F1
#
_cell.length_a   1.000
_cell.length_b   1.000
_cell.length_c   1.000
_cell.angle_alpha   90.00
_cell.angle_beta   90.00
_cell.angle_gamma   90.00
#
_symmetry.space_group_name_H-M   'P 1'
#
loop_
_entity.id
_entity.type
_entity.pdbx_description
1 polymer ?
#
loop_
_entity_poly.entity_id
_entity_poly.type
_entity_poly.pdbx_seq_one_letter_code
_entity_poly.pdbx_strand_id
1 'polypeptide(L)'
;MNLNVNQIIDNAITWAVAQEGSPDYCLICLAFVEDALERSNNIEVFGGDYAAESAEIYEAWRNTSEPPKGAFVFYDANGVINGEVKNWGHVALCIGAGKVVHAWDKVRIENYLEIENLKGAPGWTKPVYKGWVPVERVLEGFIYRDWNKE
;
A
#
# COMPACT_ATOMS: atom_id res chain seq x y z
N MET A 1 -3.34 23.70 -11.23
CA MET A 1 -2.21 23.41 -10.33
C MET A 1 -1.47 22.23 -10.93
N ASN A 2 -0.19 22.36 -11.25
CA ASN A 2 0.61 21.20 -11.65
C ASN A 2 0.94 20.43 -10.39
N LEU A 3 0.43 19.20 -10.29
CA LEU A 3 0.74 18.31 -9.20
C LEU A 3 2.25 18.00 -9.24
N ASN A 4 2.97 18.29 -8.16
CA ASN A 4 4.36 17.85 -8.06
C ASN A 4 4.39 16.43 -7.49
N VAL A 5 4.34 15.45 -8.39
CA VAL A 5 4.29 14.02 -8.04
C VAL A 5 5.48 13.63 -7.16
N ASN A 6 6.67 14.15 -7.42
CA ASN A 6 7.84 13.85 -6.59
C ASN A 6 7.67 14.33 -5.15
N GLN A 7 7.09 15.52 -4.95
CA GLN A 7 6.80 16.03 -3.61
C GLN A 7 5.77 15.15 -2.88
N ILE A 8 4.74 14.69 -3.60
CA ILE A 8 3.71 13.79 -3.06
C ILE A 8 4.34 12.49 -2.58
N ILE A 9 5.18 11.89 -3.41
CA ILE A 9 5.94 10.68 -3.10
C ILE A 9 6.82 10.90 -1.87
N ASP A 10 7.56 12.00 -1.83
CA ASP A 10 8.49 12.30 -0.73
C ASP A 10 7.74 12.51 0.61
N ASN A 11 6.60 13.19 0.57
CA ASN A 11 5.72 13.37 1.74
C ASN A 11 5.19 12.02 2.24
N ALA A 12 4.68 11.18 1.33
CA ALA A 12 4.12 9.88 1.67
C ALA A 12 5.16 8.94 2.29
N ILE A 13 6.36 8.90 1.70
CA ILE A 13 7.46 8.09 2.22
C ILE A 13 7.93 8.60 3.59
N THR A 14 8.08 9.92 3.74
CA THR A 14 8.47 10.52 5.03
C THR A 14 7.47 10.14 6.13
N TRP A 15 6.17 10.25 5.83
CA TRP A 15 5.12 9.87 6.75
C TRP A 15 5.16 8.37 7.08
N ALA A 16 5.24 7.50 6.07
CA ALA A 16 5.19 6.05 6.28
C ALA A 16 6.41 5.52 7.04
N VAL A 17 7.61 6.04 6.75
CA VAL A 17 8.85 5.66 7.45
C VAL A 17 8.83 6.12 8.91
N ALA A 18 8.21 7.26 9.22
CA ALA A 18 8.07 7.72 10.60
C ALA A 18 7.22 6.78 11.47
N GLN A 19 6.44 5.87 10.86
CA GLN A 19 5.63 4.87 11.56
C GLN A 19 6.36 3.55 11.79
N GLU A 20 7.62 3.39 11.36
CA GLU A 20 8.35 2.11 11.45
C GLU A 20 8.31 1.53 12.88
N GLY A 21 7.94 0.25 12.97
CA GLY A 21 7.78 -0.46 14.24
C GLY A 21 6.43 -0.28 14.93
N SER A 22 5.58 0.66 14.52
CA SER A 22 4.24 0.85 15.09
C SER A 22 3.32 -0.35 14.80
N PRO A 23 2.52 -0.82 15.78
CA PRO A 23 1.47 -1.82 15.57
C PRO A 23 0.13 -1.21 15.17
N ASP A 24 -0.01 0.13 15.09
CA ASP A 24 -1.31 0.80 14.97
C ASP A 24 -2.06 0.48 13.67
N TYR A 25 -1.32 0.05 12.64
CA TYR A 25 -1.85 -0.36 11.34
C TYR A 25 -1.88 -1.90 11.13
N CYS A 26 -1.75 -2.67 12.21
CA CYS A 26 -1.83 -4.13 12.13
C CYS A 26 -3.13 -4.57 11.44
N LEU A 27 -3.01 -5.46 10.45
CA LEU A 27 -4.10 -5.98 9.61
C LEU A 27 -4.82 -4.98 8.67
N ILE A 28 -4.41 -3.72 8.62
CA ILE A 28 -5.05 -2.68 7.76
C ILE A 28 -4.04 -2.06 6.78
N CYS A 29 -3.32 -2.92 6.05
CA CYS A 29 -2.24 -2.53 5.13
C CYS A 29 -2.65 -1.50 4.05
N LEU A 30 -3.88 -1.59 3.52
CA LEU A 30 -4.38 -0.65 2.53
C LEU A 30 -4.57 0.75 3.14
N ALA A 31 -5.27 0.83 4.27
CA ALA A 31 -5.45 2.08 4.99
C ALA A 31 -4.11 2.73 5.37
N PHE A 32 -3.08 1.93 5.67
CA PHE A 32 -1.74 2.46 5.94
C PHE A 32 -1.11 3.17 4.74
N VAL A 33 -1.12 2.55 3.55
CA VAL A 33 -0.50 3.17 2.36
C VAL A 33 -1.34 4.32 1.82
N GLU A 34 -2.67 4.24 1.96
CA GLU A 34 -3.58 5.33 1.63
C GLU A 34 -3.38 6.50 2.59
N ASP A 35 -3.42 6.30 3.92
CA ASP A 35 -3.13 7.37 4.89
C ASP A 35 -1.76 8.02 4.66
N ALA A 36 -0.75 7.22 4.32
CA ALA A 36 0.56 7.75 3.97
C ALA A 36 0.49 8.72 2.80
N LEU A 37 -0.21 8.37 1.73
CA LEU A 37 -0.36 9.21 0.56
C LEU A 37 -1.30 10.40 0.82
N GLU A 38 -2.42 10.16 1.48
CA GLU A 38 -3.55 11.05 1.66
C GLU A 38 -3.32 12.10 2.73
N ARG A 39 -2.98 11.68 3.95
CA ARG A 39 -2.82 12.59 5.10
C ARG A 39 -1.59 13.47 4.94
N SER A 40 -0.52 12.95 4.37
CA SER A 40 0.71 13.72 4.14
C SER A 40 0.57 14.77 3.04
N ASN A 41 -0.47 14.66 2.19
CA ASN A 41 -0.67 15.54 1.04
C ASN A 41 -2.02 16.29 1.04
N ASN A 42 -2.89 16.07 2.02
CA ASN A 42 -4.24 16.66 2.08
C ASN A 42 -5.06 16.32 0.82
N ILE A 43 -5.01 15.06 0.41
CA ILE A 43 -5.76 14.51 -0.73
C ILE A 43 -6.49 13.24 -0.30
N GLU A 44 -7.50 12.84 -1.07
CA GLU A 44 -8.17 11.55 -0.98
C GLU A 44 -8.09 10.86 -2.34
N VAL A 45 -7.69 9.59 -2.34
CA VAL A 45 -7.59 8.73 -3.52
C VAL A 45 -8.71 7.68 -3.49
N PHE A 46 -8.94 7.01 -4.62
CA PHE A 46 -10.09 6.12 -4.77
C PHE A 46 -9.65 4.74 -5.26
N GLY A 47 -9.68 3.77 -4.33
CA GLY A 47 -9.39 2.36 -4.55
C GLY A 47 -10.59 1.45 -4.24
N GLY A 48 -10.30 0.19 -3.93
CA GLY A 48 -11.27 -0.78 -3.42
C GLY A 48 -11.27 -0.83 -1.89
N ASP A 49 -12.12 -1.69 -1.32
CA ASP A 49 -12.26 -1.84 0.13
C ASP A 49 -11.09 -2.62 0.76
N TYR A 50 -10.29 -3.33 -0.05
CA TYR A 50 -9.15 -4.14 0.38
C TYR A 50 -8.08 -4.21 -0.71
N ALA A 51 -6.85 -4.58 -0.31
CA ALA A 51 -5.66 -4.49 -1.16
C ALA A 51 -5.79 -5.26 -2.49
N ALA A 52 -6.37 -6.47 -2.48
CA ALA A 52 -6.58 -7.22 -3.72
C ALA A 52 -7.56 -6.52 -4.68
N GLU A 53 -8.63 -5.90 -4.19
CA GLU A 53 -9.57 -5.15 -5.03
C GLU A 53 -8.94 -3.89 -5.60
N SER A 54 -8.22 -3.11 -4.78
CA SER A 54 -7.42 -1.97 -5.24
C SER A 54 -6.42 -2.37 -6.32
N ALA A 55 -5.77 -3.54 -6.18
CA ALA A 55 -4.85 -4.04 -7.20
C ALA A 55 -5.52 -4.30 -8.55
N GLU A 56 -6.77 -4.81 -8.56
CA GLU A 56 -7.54 -5.01 -9.79
C GLU A 56 -7.98 -3.68 -10.39
N ILE A 57 -8.50 -2.76 -9.58
CA ILE A 57 -8.93 -1.42 -10.02
C ILE A 57 -7.76 -0.67 -10.67
N TYR A 58 -6.58 -0.71 -10.04
CA TYR A 58 -5.39 -0.03 -10.55
C TYR A 58 -4.62 -0.84 -11.62
N GLU A 59 -5.06 -2.06 -11.92
CA GLU A 59 -4.44 -2.97 -12.90
C GLU A 59 -2.96 -3.31 -12.59
N ALA A 60 -2.64 -3.57 -11.31
CA ALA A 60 -1.27 -3.82 -10.84
C ALA A 60 -0.53 -4.93 -11.59
N TRP A 61 -1.26 -5.94 -12.07
CA TRP A 61 -0.72 -7.07 -12.84
C TRP A 61 0.02 -6.65 -14.11
N ARG A 62 -0.19 -5.43 -14.61
CA ARG A 62 0.50 -4.91 -15.80
C ARG A 62 1.98 -4.61 -15.57
N ASN A 63 2.41 -4.40 -14.33
CA ASN A 63 3.79 -4.09 -14.01
C ASN A 63 4.37 -5.11 -13.02
N THR A 64 5.30 -5.94 -13.48
CA THR A 64 5.91 -7.02 -12.68
C THR A 64 7.42 -6.84 -12.48
N SER A 65 8.01 -5.78 -13.03
CA SER A 65 9.42 -5.42 -12.82
C SER A 65 9.68 -4.93 -11.38
N GLU A 66 10.91 -4.51 -11.10
CA GLU A 66 11.20 -3.75 -9.89
C GLU A 66 10.31 -2.48 -9.84
N PRO A 67 9.63 -2.19 -8.72
CA PRO A 67 8.77 -1.02 -8.57
C PRO A 67 9.57 0.28 -8.42
N PRO A 68 9.18 1.38 -9.08
CA PRO A 68 9.80 2.69 -8.84
C PRO A 68 9.42 3.25 -7.46
N LYS A 69 10.20 4.22 -6.97
CA LYS A 69 9.90 4.96 -5.75
C LYS A 69 8.50 5.58 -5.84
N GLY A 70 7.71 5.44 -4.78
CA GLY A 70 6.33 5.92 -4.69
C GLY A 70 5.26 4.95 -5.21
N ALA A 71 5.64 3.86 -5.88
CA ALA A 71 4.68 2.88 -6.36
C ALA A 71 3.99 2.13 -5.20
N PHE A 72 2.71 1.81 -5.40
CA PHE A 72 2.03 0.82 -4.56
C PHE A 72 2.33 -0.58 -5.10
N VAL A 73 2.76 -1.47 -4.23
CA VAL A 73 3.22 -2.82 -4.55
C VAL A 73 2.26 -3.81 -3.94
N PHE A 74 1.66 -4.67 -4.77
CA PHE A 74 0.55 -5.53 -4.40
C PHE A 74 0.96 -7.00 -4.39
N TYR A 75 0.31 -7.74 -3.49
CA TYR A 75 0.47 -9.16 -3.29
C TYR A 75 -0.90 -9.81 -3.14
N ASP A 76 -1.07 -11.01 -3.66
CA ASP A 76 -2.20 -11.86 -3.32
C ASP A 76 -1.96 -12.48 -1.94
N ALA A 77 -2.97 -12.45 -1.08
CA ALA A 77 -2.96 -13.06 0.25
C ALA A 77 -4.38 -13.52 0.59
N ASN A 78 -4.56 -14.83 0.66
CA ASN A 78 -5.85 -15.43 0.95
C ASN A 78 -5.98 -15.67 2.45
N GLY A 79 -7.15 -15.39 3.00
CA GLY A 79 -7.39 -15.53 4.42
C GLY A 79 -8.86 -15.55 4.77
N VAL A 80 -9.14 -15.83 6.04
CA VAL A 80 -10.51 -15.85 6.58
C VAL A 80 -10.77 -14.53 7.31
N ILE A 81 -11.78 -13.78 6.88
CA ILE A 81 -12.34 -12.64 7.64
C ILE A 81 -13.85 -12.85 7.73
N ASN A 82 -14.41 -12.76 8.94
CA ASN A 82 -15.84 -12.96 9.20
C ASN A 82 -16.42 -14.27 8.62
N GLY A 83 -15.60 -15.32 8.55
CA GLY A 83 -15.99 -16.64 8.01
C GLY A 83 -15.91 -16.76 6.48
N GLU A 84 -15.61 -15.68 5.76
CA GLU A 84 -15.38 -15.69 4.32
C GLU A 84 -13.91 -15.93 4.00
N VAL A 85 -13.64 -16.93 3.15
CA VAL A 85 -12.30 -17.19 2.61
C VAL A 85 -12.19 -16.56 1.24
N LYS A 86 -11.33 -15.55 1.10
CA LYS A 86 -10.98 -14.98 -0.21
C LYS A 86 -9.60 -14.35 -0.20
N ASN A 87 -9.19 -13.85 -1.35
CA ASN A 87 -8.02 -13.01 -1.51
C ASN A 87 -8.33 -11.60 -1.01
N TRP A 88 -7.81 -11.25 0.16
CA TRP A 88 -7.85 -9.88 0.71
C TRP A 88 -6.67 -9.05 0.22
N GLY A 89 -5.59 -9.73 -0.18
CA GLY A 89 -4.36 -9.13 -0.67
C GLY A 89 -3.50 -8.51 0.43
N HIS A 90 -2.38 -7.96 0.00
CA HIS A 90 -1.50 -7.13 0.81
C HIS A 90 -0.90 -6.03 -0.07
N VAL A 91 -0.59 -4.89 0.52
CA VAL A 91 0.00 -3.76 -0.20
C VAL A 91 1.12 -3.09 0.59
N ALA A 92 2.08 -2.56 -0.13
CA ALA A 92 3.24 -1.84 0.39
C ALA A 92 3.54 -0.58 -0.44
N LEU A 93 4.19 0.42 0.17
CA LEU A 93 4.66 1.62 -0.52
C LEU A 93 6.15 1.47 -0.84
N CYS A 94 6.53 1.55 -2.11
CA CYS A 94 7.94 1.52 -2.52
C CYS A 94 8.66 2.81 -2.12
N ILE A 95 9.74 2.67 -1.34
CA ILE A 95 10.58 3.78 -0.90
C ILE A 95 11.85 3.93 -1.77
N GLY A 96 11.99 3.06 -2.79
CA GLY A 96 13.08 3.06 -3.77
C GLY A 96 14.10 1.94 -3.57
N ALA A 97 14.86 1.61 -4.63
CA ALA A 97 15.89 0.57 -4.64
C ALA A 97 15.40 -0.78 -4.10
N GLY A 98 14.24 -1.23 -4.59
CA GLY A 98 13.59 -2.48 -4.18
C GLY A 98 13.08 -2.52 -2.74
N LYS A 99 13.19 -1.43 -1.95
CA LYS A 99 12.67 -1.39 -0.58
C LYS A 99 11.24 -0.88 -0.55
N VAL A 100 10.46 -1.44 0.35
CA VAL A 100 9.07 -1.06 0.61
C VAL A 100 8.82 -0.88 2.10
N VAL A 101 7.89 -0.01 2.44
CA VAL A 101 7.32 0.12 3.79
C VAL A 101 5.88 -0.38 3.77
N HIS A 102 5.51 -1.20 4.75
CA HIS A 102 4.17 -1.80 4.83
C HIS A 102 3.78 -2.15 6.26
N ALA A 103 2.48 -2.27 6.50
CA ALA A 103 1.94 -2.73 7.77
C ALA A 103 1.50 -4.20 7.66
N TRP A 104 2.04 -5.06 8.53
CA TRP A 104 1.64 -6.48 8.63
C TRP A 104 1.13 -6.78 10.04
N ASP A 105 2.01 -7.20 10.94
CA ASP A 105 1.84 -7.23 12.40
C ASP A 105 2.27 -5.90 13.06
N LYS A 106 3.23 -5.23 12.42
CA LYS A 106 3.72 -3.89 12.68
C LYS A 106 4.17 -3.27 11.36
N VAL A 107 4.47 -1.98 11.37
CA VAL A 107 5.11 -1.33 10.22
C VAL A 107 6.55 -1.81 10.08
N ARG A 108 6.92 -2.24 8.89
CA ARG A 108 8.21 -2.84 8.54
C ARG A 108 8.77 -2.20 7.28
N ILE A 109 10.10 -2.18 7.19
CA ILE A 109 10.82 -1.83 5.97
C ILE A 109 11.62 -3.05 5.51
N GLU A 110 11.28 -3.56 4.34
CA GLU A 110 11.82 -4.81 3.81
C GLU A 110 12.06 -4.67 2.30
N ASN A 111 12.71 -5.66 1.67
CA ASN A 111 12.71 -5.73 0.21
C ASN A 111 11.35 -6.24 -0.29
N TYR A 112 10.86 -5.72 -1.41
CA TYR A 112 9.53 -6.05 -1.91
C TYR A 112 9.33 -7.55 -2.18
N LEU A 113 10.35 -8.31 -2.55
CA LEU A 113 10.23 -9.77 -2.74
C LEU A 113 10.31 -10.55 -1.41
N GLU A 114 10.92 -9.98 -0.38
CA GLU A 114 11.04 -10.63 0.93
C GLU A 114 9.69 -10.71 1.67
N ILE A 115 8.72 -9.90 1.27
CA ILE A 115 7.33 -9.99 1.76
C ILE A 115 6.73 -11.38 1.49
N GLU A 116 7.13 -12.08 0.41
CA GLU A 116 6.67 -13.45 0.12
C GLU A 116 7.18 -14.50 1.14
N ASN A 117 8.16 -14.12 1.98
CA ASN A 117 8.70 -14.96 3.05
C ASN A 117 8.03 -14.71 4.41
N LEU A 118 7.13 -13.73 4.50
CA LEU A 118 6.36 -13.47 5.71
C LEU A 118 5.42 -14.64 6.01
N LYS A 119 5.32 -14.97 7.30
CA LYS A 119 4.35 -15.94 7.76
C LYS A 119 2.98 -15.27 7.88
N GLY A 120 1.99 -15.86 7.20
CA GLY A 120 0.58 -15.57 7.43
C GLY A 120 0.18 -15.83 8.88
N ALA A 121 -0.78 -15.05 9.38
CA ALA A 121 -1.51 -15.43 10.59
C ALA A 121 -2.21 -16.79 10.40
N PRO A 122 -2.60 -17.50 11.47
CA PRO A 122 -3.35 -18.75 11.33
C PRO A 122 -4.57 -18.58 10.40
N GLY A 123 -4.68 -19.45 9.39
CA GLY A 123 -5.73 -19.39 8.38
C GLY A 123 -5.43 -18.47 7.18
N TRP A 124 -4.25 -17.85 7.13
CA TRP A 124 -3.79 -17.04 6.01
C TRP A 124 -2.70 -17.73 5.20
N THR A 125 -2.72 -17.55 3.88
CA THR A 125 -1.60 -17.88 3.02
C THR A 125 -0.49 -16.85 3.21
N LYS A 126 0.75 -17.23 2.87
CA LYS A 126 1.80 -16.24 2.68
C LYS A 126 1.45 -15.30 1.51
N PRO A 127 1.95 -14.06 1.50
CA PRO A 127 1.81 -13.16 0.35
C PRO A 127 2.47 -13.75 -0.91
N VAL A 128 1.91 -13.46 -2.07
CA VAL A 128 2.48 -13.79 -3.39
C VAL A 128 2.51 -12.53 -4.23
N TYR A 129 3.66 -12.17 -4.77
CA TYR A 129 3.83 -10.93 -5.52
C TYR A 129 2.92 -10.89 -6.76
N LYS A 130 2.12 -9.83 -6.88
CA LYS A 130 1.13 -9.64 -7.95
C LYS A 130 1.58 -8.62 -8.99
N GLY A 131 2.22 -7.54 -8.53
CA GLY A 131 2.69 -6.45 -9.39
C GLY A 131 2.68 -5.11 -8.65
N TRP A 132 2.85 -4.02 -9.38
CA TRP A 132 2.85 -2.66 -8.83
C TRP A 132 2.12 -1.66 -9.73
N VAL A 133 1.78 -0.52 -9.16
CA VAL A 133 1.18 0.61 -9.88
C VAL A 133 1.93 1.91 -9.57
N PRO A 134 2.17 2.75 -10.60
CA PRO A 134 2.79 4.04 -10.38
C PRO A 134 1.86 4.95 -9.58
N VAL A 135 2.42 5.87 -8.80
CA VAL A 135 1.61 6.78 -7.97
C VAL A 135 0.66 7.62 -8.83
N GLU A 136 1.05 7.95 -10.06
CA GLU A 136 0.23 8.67 -11.01
C GLU A 136 -1.09 7.97 -11.29
N ARG A 137 -1.08 6.63 -11.35
CA ARG A 137 -2.30 5.83 -11.54
C ARG A 137 -3.18 5.87 -10.30
N VAL A 138 -2.59 5.82 -9.10
CA VAL A 138 -3.32 5.92 -7.82
C VAL A 138 -3.96 7.31 -7.66
N LEU A 139 -3.31 8.34 -8.17
CA LEU A 139 -3.78 9.72 -8.12
C LEU A 139 -4.87 10.00 -9.18
N GLU A 140 -5.24 9.08 -10.05
CA GLU A 140 -6.30 9.34 -11.01
C GLU A 140 -7.65 9.57 -10.31
N GLY A 141 -8.22 10.77 -10.50
CA GLY A 141 -9.50 11.15 -9.90
C GLY A 141 -9.42 11.64 -8.46
N PHE A 142 -8.23 11.81 -7.88
CA PHE A 142 -8.05 12.31 -6.51
C PHE A 142 -8.76 13.65 -6.28
N ILE A 143 -9.17 13.90 -5.03
CA ILE A 143 -9.68 15.20 -4.58
C ILE A 143 -8.83 15.77 -3.45
N TYR A 144 -8.87 17.08 -3.25
CA TYR A 144 -8.27 17.69 -2.05
C TYR A 144 -9.19 17.50 -0.84
N ARG A 145 -8.60 17.14 0.30
CA ARG A 145 -9.31 16.91 1.56
C ARG A 145 -8.62 17.62 2.71
N ASP A 146 -9.39 18.38 3.49
CA ASP A 146 -8.93 18.99 4.73
C ASP A 146 -9.28 18.06 5.90
N TRP A 147 -8.26 17.38 6.41
CA TRP A 147 -8.39 16.39 7.48
C TRP A 147 -8.70 16.98 8.86
N ASN A 148 -8.74 18.31 9.01
CA ASN A 148 -8.98 18.98 10.29
C ASN A 148 -10.44 19.39 10.53
N LYS A 149 -11.37 19.04 9.62
CA LYS A 149 -12.77 19.49 9.64
C LYS A 149 -13.78 18.39 10.03
N GLU A 150 -13.32 17.33 10.69
CA GLU A 150 -14.18 16.24 11.18
C GLU A 150 -14.62 16.45 12.64
#